data_AF-A0A3E0LHU5-F1
#
_entry.id   AF-A0A3E0LHU5-F1
#
_cell.length_a   1.000
_cell.length_b   1.000
_cell.length_c   1.000
_cell.angle_alpha   90.00
_cell.angle_beta   90.00
_cell.angle_gamma   90.00
#
_symmetry.space_group_name_H-M   'P 1'
#
loop_
_entity.id
_entity.type
_entity.pdbx_description
1 polymer ?
#
loop_
_entity_poly.entity_id
_entity_poly.type
_entity_poly.pdbx_seq_one_letter_code
_entity_poly.pdbx_strand_id
1 'polypeptide(L)'
;MLPVNLENIGSYQMKAKYDAEVDVLTITWHDTPVEESEAISPGVILDYDQAGNVIGIEILNASRKIENFSPNVQVAIAFFSLLRYKSYGF
;
A
#
# COMPACT_ATOMS: atom_id res chain seq x y z
N MET A 1 3.69 3.67 -23.15
CA MET A 1 2.94 3.39 -21.91
C MET A 1 1.52 3.04 -22.34
N LEU A 2 0.98 1.88 -21.91
CA LEU A 2 -0.34 1.44 -22.35
C LEU A 2 -1.44 2.32 -21.74
N PRO A 3 -2.55 2.59 -22.44
CA PRO A 3 -3.66 3.39 -21.91
C PRO A 3 -4.23 2.72 -20.66
N VAL A 4 -4.42 3.50 -19.60
CA VAL A 4 -5.05 3.03 -18.35
C VAL A 4 -6.52 2.76 -18.62
N ASN A 5 -6.93 1.49 -18.54
CA ASN A 5 -8.34 1.10 -18.69
C ASN A 5 -9.08 1.36 -17.37
N LEU A 6 -10.14 2.17 -17.42
CA LEU A 6 -10.96 2.54 -16.27
C LEU A 6 -11.75 1.36 -15.66
N GLU A 7 -11.88 0.24 -16.37
CA GLU A 7 -12.47 -1.00 -15.86
C GLU A 7 -11.50 -1.79 -14.96
N ASN A 8 -10.18 -1.53 -15.09
CA ASN A 8 -9.14 -2.21 -14.31
C ASN A 8 -8.65 -1.40 -13.10
N ILE A 9 -9.24 -0.25 -12.78
CA ILE A 9 -8.75 0.57 -11.65
C ILE A 9 -8.87 -0.19 -10.32
N GLY A 10 -9.82 -1.12 -10.20
CA GLY A 10 -9.96 -1.98 -9.02
C GLY A 10 -8.73 -2.88 -8.75
N SER A 11 -7.95 -3.24 -9.77
CA SER A 11 -6.78 -4.11 -9.65
C SER A 11 -5.44 -3.37 -9.51
N TYR A 12 -5.44 -2.03 -9.57
CA TYR A 12 -4.23 -1.18 -9.42
C TYR A 12 -4.33 -0.15 -8.28
N GLN A 13 -5.20 -0.38 -7.29
CA GLN A 13 -5.32 0.54 -6.16
C GLN A 13 -4.45 0.11 -4.99
N MET A 14 -3.44 0.94 -4.69
CA MET A 14 -2.75 0.87 -3.41
C MET A 14 -3.74 1.14 -2.28
N LYS A 15 -3.88 0.19 -1.35
CA LYS A 15 -4.70 0.27 -0.14
C LYS A 15 -3.76 0.42 1.04
N ALA A 16 -3.98 1.41 1.89
CA ALA A 16 -3.28 1.53 3.17
C ALA A 16 -4.29 1.41 4.30
N LYS A 17 -4.02 0.51 5.25
CA LYS A 17 -4.82 0.30 6.46
C LYS A 17 -3.91 0.45 7.67
N TYR A 18 -4.29 1.32 8.59
CA TYR A 18 -3.69 1.38 9.90
C TYR A 18 -4.62 0.72 10.93
N ASP A 19 -4.09 -0.26 11.65
CA ASP A 19 -4.74 -0.88 12.80
C ASP A 19 -4.16 -0.28 14.08
N ALA A 20 -4.96 0.55 14.76
CA ALA A 20 -4.54 1.27 15.95
C ALA A 20 -4.47 0.38 17.20
N GLU A 21 -5.14 -0.77 17.22
CA GLU A 21 -5.13 -1.68 18.38
C GLU A 21 -3.78 -2.37 18.52
N VAL A 22 -3.17 -2.71 17.38
CA VAL A 22 -1.87 -3.39 17.31
C VAL A 22 -0.72 -2.51 16.80
N ASP A 23 -1.00 -1.24 16.48
CA ASP A 23 -0.05 -0.26 15.94
C ASP A 23 0.68 -0.76 14.67
N VAL A 24 -0.11 -1.24 13.70
CA VAL A 24 0.39 -1.80 12.43
C VAL A 24 -0.15 -1.02 11.24
N LEU A 25 0.74 -0.57 10.36
CA LEU A 25 0.39 -0.04 9.04
C LEU A 25 0.64 -1.11 7.98
N THR A 26 -0.39 -1.48 7.25
CA THR A 26 -0.31 -2.37 6.09
C THR A 26 -0.57 -1.56 4.81
N ILE A 27 0.29 -1.71 3.80
CA ILE A 27 0.09 -1.13 2.47
C ILE A 27 0.14 -2.27 1.46
N THR A 28 -0.93 -2.46 0.67
CA THR A 28 -1.01 -3.48 -0.38
C THR A 28 -1.38 -2.84 -1.71
N TRP A 29 -0.93 -3.41 -2.83
CA TRP A 29 -1.25 -2.91 -4.19
C TRP A 29 -1.65 -4.02 -5.15
N HIS A 30 -1.78 -5.24 -4.65
CA HIS A 30 -2.30 -6.37 -5.38
C HIS A 30 -3.21 -7.18 -4.45
N ASP A 31 -4.30 -7.72 -5.00
CA ASP A 31 -5.29 -8.51 -4.23
C ASP A 31 -4.99 -10.03 -4.29
N THR A 32 -3.76 -10.41 -4.65
CA THR A 32 -3.32 -11.82 -4.58
C THR A 32 -3.10 -12.25 -3.13
N PRO A 33 -3.28 -13.55 -2.85
CA PRO A 33 -2.82 -14.13 -1.59
C PRO A 33 -1.33 -13.88 -1.37
N VAL A 34 -0.98 -13.63 -0.11
CA VAL A 34 0.41 -13.66 0.36
C VAL A 34 0.85 -15.13 0.43
N GLU A 35 1.94 -15.45 -0.27
CA GLU A 35 2.58 -16.78 -0.20
C GLU A 35 3.69 -16.79 0.86
N GLU A 36 4.49 -15.73 0.90
CA GLU A 36 5.62 -15.59 1.82
C GLU A 36 5.71 -14.16 2.37
N SER A 37 6.17 -14.04 3.61
CA SER A 37 6.47 -12.76 4.25
C SER A 37 7.90 -12.76 4.79
N GLU A 38 8.66 -11.69 4.53
CA GLU A 38 10.05 -11.57 4.94
C GLU A 38 10.29 -10.28 5.73
N ALA A 39 10.89 -10.41 6.92
CA ALA A 39 11.32 -9.26 7.71
C ALA A 39 12.66 -8.70 7.20
N ILE A 40 12.64 -7.58 6.49
CA ILE A 40 13.84 -6.94 5.93
C ILE A 40 14.57 -6.04 6.95
N SER A 41 13.88 -5.66 8.02
CA SER A 41 14.45 -4.97 9.18
C SER A 41 13.51 -5.15 10.38
N PRO A 42 13.95 -4.87 11.62
CA PRO A 42 13.06 -4.97 12.77
C PRO A 42 11.77 -4.17 12.55
N GLY A 43 10.63 -4.86 12.55
CA GLY A 43 9.29 -4.26 12.38
C GLY A 43 8.94 -3.79 10.96
N VAL A 44 9.68 -4.20 9.92
CA VAL A 44 9.31 -3.96 8.51
C VAL A 44 9.32 -5.28 7.78
N ILE A 45 8.18 -5.64 7.19
CA ILE A 45 7.93 -6.95 6.58
C ILE A 45 7.45 -6.71 5.14
N LEU A 46 8.02 -7.44 4.19
CA LEU A 46 7.54 -7.48 2.81
C LEU A 46 6.72 -8.74 2.58
N ASP A 47 5.63 -8.61 1.82
CA ASP A 47 4.80 -9.73 1.41
C ASP A 47 5.00 -10.02 -0.08
N TYR A 48 5.14 -11.30 -0.40
CA TYR A 48 5.36 -11.80 -1.75
C TYR A 48 4.22 -12.71 -2.21
N ASP A 49 3.93 -12.66 -3.51
CA ASP A 49 3.09 -13.66 -4.18
C ASP A 49 3.88 -14.92 -4.54
N GLN A 50 3.19 -15.93 -5.07
CA GLN A 50 3.79 -17.19 -5.51
C GLN A 50 4.89 -17.02 -6.59
N ALA A 51 4.85 -15.94 -7.37
CA ALA A 51 5.84 -15.65 -8.40
C ALA A 51 7.04 -14.85 -7.85
N GLY A 52 7.06 -14.53 -6.55
CA GLY A 52 8.10 -13.74 -5.90
C GLY A 52 7.97 -12.23 -6.13
N ASN A 53 6.81 -11.74 -6.61
CA ASN A 53 6.58 -10.30 -6.72
C ASN A 53 6.19 -9.73 -5.35
N VAL A 54 6.71 -8.55 -5.00
CA VAL A 54 6.27 -7.83 -3.80
C VAL A 54 4.85 -7.30 -4.02
N ILE A 55 3.94 -7.65 -3.12
CA ILE A 55 2.52 -7.29 -3.20
C ILE A 55 2.05 -6.44 -2.01
N GLY A 56 2.86 -6.36 -0.96
CA GLY A 56 2.56 -5.57 0.23
C GLY A 56 3.76 -5.29 1.12
N ILE A 57 3.54 -4.41 2.09
CA ILE A 57 4.45 -4.10 3.18
C ILE A 57 3.67 -3.92 4.48
N GLU A 58 4.20 -4.48 5.57
CA GLU A 58 3.73 -4.23 6.92
C GLU A 58 4.79 -3.49 7.74
N ILE A 59 4.36 -2.48 8.49
CA ILE A 59 5.20 -1.71 9.41
C ILE A 59 4.60 -1.85 10.81
N LEU A 60 5.32 -2.56 11.68
CA LEU A 60 4.96 -2.75 13.08
C LEU A 60 5.41 -1.55 13.92
N ASN A 61 4.67 -1.23 14.97
CA ASN A 61 4.84 -0.02 15.79
C ASN A 61 4.91 1.24 14.90
N ALA A 62 4.01 1.32 13.92
CA ALA A 62 4.04 2.33 12.85
C ALA A 62 4.08 3.75 13.41
N SER A 63 3.31 4.01 14.47
CA SER A 63 3.26 5.31 15.16
C SER A 63 4.59 5.79 15.72
N ARG A 64 5.53 4.87 15.99
CA ARG A 64 6.86 5.16 16.54
C ARG A 64 7.96 5.13 15.50
N LYS A 65 7.74 4.41 14.40
CA LYS A 65 8.73 4.16 13.36
C LYS A 65 8.66 5.15 12.21
N ILE A 66 7.50 5.78 12.02
CA ILE A 66 7.25 6.77 10.99
C ILE A 66 7.19 8.15 11.64
N GLU A 67 8.07 9.05 11.20
CA GLU A 67 8.04 10.44 11.66
C GLU A 67 6.76 11.14 11.15
N ASN A 68 6.13 11.95 12.00
CA ASN A 68 4.85 12.62 11.70
C ASN A 68 3.72 11.65 11.29
N PHE A 69 3.67 10.47 11.89
CA PHE A 69 2.65 9.48 11.61
C PHE A 69 1.22 10.05 11.79
N SER A 70 0.41 9.98 10.73
CA SER A 70 -1.01 10.33 10.77
C SER A 70 -1.84 9.14 10.30
N PRO A 71 -2.76 8.61 11.13
CA PRO A 71 -3.54 7.42 10.80
C PRO A 71 -4.56 7.64 9.67
N ASN A 72 -4.78 8.88 9.22
CA ASN A 72 -5.68 9.24 8.13
C ASN A 72 -5.09 8.98 6.72
N VAL A 73 -4.11 8.08 6.59
CA VAL A 73 -3.35 7.77 5.36
C VAL A 73 -4.25 7.47 4.15
N GLN A 74 -5.42 6.88 4.38
CA GLN A 74 -6.41 6.53 3.34
C GLN A 74 -6.82 7.74 2.48
N VAL A 75 -6.95 8.93 3.09
CA VAL A 75 -7.36 10.15 2.38
C VAL A 75 -6.25 10.63 1.45
N ALA A 76 -4.98 10.56 1.88
CA ALA A 76 -3.85 11.05 1.11
C ALA A 76 -3.56 10.21 -0.15
N ILE A 77 -3.60 8.87 -0.05
CA ILE A 77 -3.33 7.98 -1.20
C ILE A 77 -4.43 8.12 -2.27
N ALA A 78 -5.69 8.17 -1.86
CA ALA A 78 -6.80 8.43 -2.79
C ALA A 78 -6.64 9.80 -3.47
N PHE A 79 -6.21 10.83 -2.73
CA PHE A 79 -5.98 12.17 -3.28
C PHE A 79 -4.82 12.22 -4.27
N PHE A 80 -3.70 11.55 -4.00
CA PHE A 80 -2.57 11.47 -4.94
C PHE A 80 -2.90 10.68 -6.20
N SER A 81 -3.71 9.62 -6.08
CA SER A 81 -4.24 8.88 -7.23
C SER A 81 -5.12 9.79 -8.12
N LEU A 82 -5.99 10.59 -7.50
CA LEU A 82 -6.86 11.55 -8.19
C LEU A 82 -6.08 12.73 -8.80
N LEU A 83 -5.02 13.22 -8.13
CA LEU A 83 -4.17 14.29 -8.64
C LEU A 83 -3.30 13.83 -9.82
N ARG A 84 -2.80 12.58 -9.81
CA ARG A 84 -2.17 11.99 -11.00
C ARG A 84 -3.17 11.88 -12.14
N TYR A 85 -4.40 11.44 -11.89
CA TYR A 85 -5.45 11.39 -12.92
C TYR A 85 -5.67 12.75 -13.60
N LYS A 86 -5.76 13.85 -12.84
CA LYS A 86 -5.95 15.19 -13.42
C LYS A 86 -4.70 15.77 -14.09
N SER A 87 -3.50 15.44 -13.60
CA SER A 87 -2.24 15.95 -14.17
C SER A 87 -1.85 15.27 -15.49
N TYR A 88 -2.44 14.13 -15.84
CA TYR A 88 -2.20 13.40 -17.10
C TYR A 88 -3.27 13.64 -18.18
N GLY A 89 -4.19 14.59 -17.98
CA GLY A 89 -4.94 15.24 -19.07
C GLY A 89 -6.27 14.58 -19.46
N PHE A 90 -7.37 15.21 -19.03
CA PHE A 90 -8.49 15.65 -19.88
C PHE A 90 -8.98 17.00 -19.35
#